data_AF-A0A8X8DHD8-F1
#
_entry.id   AF-A0A8X8DHD8-F1
#
_cell.length_a   1.000
_cell.length_b   1.000
_cell.length_c   1.000
_cell.angle_alpha   90.00
_cell.angle_beta   90.00
_cell.angle_gamma   90.00
#
_symmetry.space_group_name_H-M   'P 1'
#
loop_
_entity.id
_entity.type
_entity.pdbx_description
1 polymer ?
#
loop_
_entity_poly.entity_id
_entity_poly.type
_entity_poly.pdbx_seq_one_letter_code
_entity_poly.pdbx_strand_id
1 'polypeptide(L)'
;METPNLVQFCTHQKAGILLILFVGFGFFLQGSSSSSEEARFESNFNSNNTDRSFTRFRKYIMKSYFEKYDSLLESSFQNFTADELLSSSCKLLPDNLNHLLRVSVPWLHLRGEGSHRHISSTIRFHMQPDSMSQLCTHFCEVIIIERLPSGVFADPFELQHLLERGVFTDVAVFGDSNLELPSVLSNQSAVEIHMNVGGAPLLGHKLEISVDLPLHARFPPLDDSGYSRVEFGEPDLFPRCSMEGNGENGSCLLVPTNGMVGPRTADVVWRIPSGIRAHTGIVSAVTFLAASTSTLLIVLASIFYSDSKLCNNVKES
;
A
#
# COMPACT_ATOMS: atom_id res chain seq x y z
N MET A 1 14.23 -75.11 11.44
CA MET A 1 14.06 -74.26 12.63
C MET A 1 14.74 -72.94 12.30
N GLU A 2 13.93 -71.87 12.29
CA GLU A 2 14.28 -70.46 12.27
C GLU A 2 15.21 -69.88 11.18
N THR A 3 14.64 -69.02 10.34
CA THR A 3 15.28 -67.79 9.88
C THR A 3 14.29 -66.63 10.06
N PRO A 4 14.50 -65.72 11.04
CA PRO A 4 13.81 -64.44 11.08
C PRO A 4 14.67 -63.34 10.42
N ASN A 5 14.00 -62.21 10.17
CA ASN A 5 14.53 -60.87 9.87
C ASN A 5 14.48 -60.42 8.40
N LEU A 6 13.25 -60.35 7.88
CA LEU A 6 12.89 -59.45 6.78
C LEU A 6 12.18 -58.20 7.34
N VAL A 7 12.83 -57.44 8.23
CA VAL A 7 12.30 -56.16 8.73
C VAL A 7 13.44 -55.17 8.96
N GLN A 8 14.17 -54.77 7.91
CA GLN A 8 15.17 -53.68 8.07
C GLN A 8 15.43 -52.84 6.81
N PHE A 9 14.47 -52.74 5.88
CA PHE A 9 14.67 -51.90 4.67
C PHE A 9 13.54 -50.95 4.32
N CYS A 10 12.45 -50.92 5.08
CA CYS A 10 11.32 -50.00 4.82
C CYS A 10 11.38 -48.70 5.65
N THR A 11 12.34 -48.57 6.56
CA THR A 11 12.49 -47.40 7.46
C THR A 11 13.36 -46.28 6.85
N HIS A 12 14.31 -46.60 5.96
CA HIS A 12 15.18 -45.59 5.34
C HIS A 12 14.46 -44.70 4.31
N GLN A 13 13.43 -45.23 3.63
CA GLN A 13 12.67 -44.48 2.62
C GLN A 13 11.73 -43.43 3.25
N LYS A 14 11.23 -43.68 4.47
CA LYS A 14 10.42 -42.70 5.23
C LYS A 14 11.27 -41.66 5.96
N ALA A 15 12.45 -42.04 6.45
CA ALA A 15 13.37 -41.12 7.12
C ALA A 15 13.97 -40.07 6.18
N GLY A 16 14.30 -40.44 4.94
CA GLY A 16 14.83 -39.50 3.93
C GLY A 16 13.82 -38.42 3.51
N ILE A 17 12.54 -38.79 3.40
CA ILE A 17 11.46 -37.85 3.06
C ILE A 17 11.11 -36.96 4.26
N LEU A 18 11.21 -37.48 5.50
CA LEU A 18 10.99 -36.70 6.72
C LEU A 18 12.11 -35.68 6.97
N LEU A 19 13.36 -36.00 6.63
CA LEU A 19 14.49 -35.07 6.81
C LEU A 19 14.45 -33.90 5.82
N ILE A 20 13.99 -34.13 4.59
CA ILE A 20 13.76 -33.07 3.59
C ILE A 20 12.63 -32.13 4.02
N LEU A 21 11.60 -32.65 4.73
CA LEU A 21 10.53 -31.84 5.29
C LEU A 21 10.94 -31.02 6.52
N PHE A 22 11.84 -31.53 7.38
CA PHE A 22 12.30 -30.80 8.57
C PHE A 22 13.28 -29.67 8.26
N VAL A 23 14.07 -29.77 7.19
CA VAL A 23 14.94 -28.66 6.72
C VAL A 23 14.16 -27.65 5.88
N GLY A 24 13.03 -28.08 5.26
CA GLY A 24 12.16 -27.22 4.46
C GLY A 24 11.21 -26.32 5.25
N PHE A 25 10.90 -26.61 6.52
CA PHE A 25 9.91 -25.83 7.29
C PHE A 25 10.44 -24.50 7.85
N GLY A 26 11.71 -24.15 7.62
CA GLY A 26 12.30 -22.87 8.05
C GLY A 26 12.41 -21.79 6.97
N PHE A 27 12.20 -22.13 5.69
CA PHE A 27 12.40 -21.20 4.57
C PHE A 27 11.43 -21.51 3.43
N PHE A 28 10.19 -21.06 3.55
CA PHE A 28 9.27 -20.91 2.41
C PHE A 28 8.78 -19.46 2.35
N LEU A 29 9.49 -18.63 1.58
CA LEU A 29 8.85 -17.58 0.79
C LEU A 29 9.19 -17.90 -0.66
N GLN A 30 8.17 -18.41 -1.35
CA GLN A 30 8.22 -18.81 -2.75
C GLN A 30 8.15 -17.55 -3.61
N GLY A 31 9.31 -17.01 -3.97
CA GLY A 31 9.42 -15.96 -5.00
C GLY A 31 9.40 -16.59 -6.39
N SER A 32 8.22 -16.73 -6.97
CA SER A 32 8.05 -17.08 -8.38
C SER A 32 8.47 -15.86 -9.22
N SER A 33 9.65 -15.90 -9.83
CA SER A 33 10.10 -14.88 -10.78
C SER A 33 9.41 -15.10 -12.13
N SER A 34 8.27 -14.44 -12.34
CA SER A 34 7.75 -14.19 -13.70
C SER A 34 8.24 -12.82 -14.16
N SER A 35 9.10 -12.79 -15.19
CA SER A 35 9.39 -11.55 -15.90
C SER A 35 8.11 -11.07 -16.57
N SER A 36 7.55 -9.96 -16.11
CA SER A 36 6.42 -9.29 -16.78
C SER A 36 6.85 -7.89 -17.16
N GLU A 37 6.52 -7.52 -18.39
CA GLU A 37 6.80 -6.23 -19.00
C GLU A 37 6.17 -5.10 -18.19
N GLU A 38 6.85 -3.96 -18.16
CA GLU A 38 6.42 -2.71 -17.52
C GLU A 38 4.99 -2.35 -17.96
N ALA A 39 4.01 -2.59 -17.09
CA ALA A 39 2.66 -2.06 -17.28
C ALA A 39 2.65 -0.56 -16.93
N ARG A 40 3.07 0.29 -17.88
CA ARG A 40 2.69 1.70 -17.86
C ARG A 40 1.21 1.80 -18.16
N PHE A 41 0.39 2.04 -17.14
CA PHE A 41 -1.02 2.29 -17.35
C PHE A 41 -1.23 3.75 -17.75
N GLU A 42 -1.16 4.02 -19.05
CA GLU A 42 -1.62 5.28 -19.64
C GLU A 42 -3.12 5.16 -19.88
N SER A 43 -3.93 5.83 -19.06
CA SER A 43 -5.37 5.90 -19.26
C SER A 43 -5.67 6.73 -20.52
N ASN A 44 -5.85 6.07 -21.67
CA ASN A 44 -6.35 6.71 -22.88
C ASN A 44 -7.81 7.14 -22.67
N PHE A 45 -8.05 8.45 -22.50
CA PHE A 45 -9.39 9.00 -22.55
C PHE A 45 -9.46 10.13 -23.58
N ASN A 46 -10.27 9.92 -24.61
CA ASN A 46 -10.57 10.88 -25.67
C ASN A 46 -11.21 12.14 -25.07
N SER A 47 -10.50 13.26 -25.13
CA SER A 47 -11.03 14.58 -24.82
C SER A 47 -11.80 15.13 -26.02
N ASN A 48 -13.12 14.96 -26.02
CA ASN A 48 -14.03 15.76 -26.86
C ASN A 48 -15.35 15.98 -26.09
N ASN A 49 -15.38 16.97 -25.19
CA ASN A 49 -16.35 18.07 -25.18
C ASN A 49 -16.31 18.88 -23.87
N THR A 50 -16.09 20.18 -24.04
CA THR A 50 -16.65 21.33 -23.30
C THR A 50 -17.23 21.10 -21.90
N ASP A 51 -16.51 21.54 -20.87
CA ASP A 51 -17.08 22.43 -19.85
C ASP A 51 -15.99 23.30 -19.20
N ARG A 52 -16.19 24.62 -19.18
CA ARG A 52 -15.12 25.63 -19.03
C ARG A 52 -14.87 26.13 -17.61
N SER A 53 -15.54 25.56 -16.60
CA SER A 53 -15.26 25.84 -15.17
C SER A 53 -14.47 24.72 -14.47
N PHE A 54 -14.23 23.59 -15.16
CA PHE A 54 -13.63 22.36 -14.62
C PHE A 54 -12.10 22.25 -14.83
N THR A 55 -11.40 23.36 -15.12
CA THR A 55 -10.17 23.31 -15.93
C THR A 55 -8.82 23.35 -15.20
N ARG A 56 -8.74 23.35 -13.86
CA ARG A 56 -7.40 23.39 -13.22
C ARG A 56 -6.87 22.04 -12.75
N PHE A 57 -7.69 21.16 -12.19
CA PHE A 57 -7.23 19.86 -11.74
C PHE A 57 -7.81 18.77 -12.63
N ARG A 58 -6.92 17.95 -13.21
CA ARG A 58 -7.31 16.69 -13.86
C ARG A 58 -8.06 15.82 -12.82
N LYS A 59 -8.64 14.71 -13.27
CA LYS A 59 -9.29 13.68 -12.43
C LYS A 59 -8.64 13.49 -11.04
N TYR A 60 -7.31 13.54 -11.01
CA TYR A 60 -6.47 13.48 -9.80
C TYR A 60 -5.72 14.79 -9.50
N ILE A 61 -5.69 15.19 -8.23
CA ILE A 61 -4.94 16.34 -7.72
C ILE A 61 -3.44 16.08 -7.85
N MET A 62 -2.98 14.90 -7.42
CA MET A 62 -1.57 14.51 -7.43
C MET A 62 -1.01 14.43 -8.85
N LYS A 63 -1.82 14.07 -9.85
CA LYS A 63 -1.41 14.13 -11.25
C LYS A 63 -0.99 15.55 -11.65
N SER A 64 -1.76 16.54 -11.24
CA SER A 64 -1.49 17.95 -11.54
C SER A 64 -0.25 18.45 -10.77
N TYR A 65 -0.05 17.96 -9.53
CA TYR A 65 1.17 18.22 -8.76
C TYR A 65 2.43 17.65 -9.44
N PHE A 66 2.42 16.37 -9.82
CA PHE A 66 3.58 15.70 -10.42
C PHE A 66 3.88 16.15 -11.86
N GLU A 67 2.94 16.78 -12.56
CA GLU A 67 3.21 17.46 -13.83
C GLU A 67 4.03 18.75 -13.65
N LYS A 68 4.01 19.35 -12.46
CA LYS A 68 4.72 20.59 -12.12
C LYS A 68 5.99 20.34 -11.30
N TYR A 69 5.98 19.32 -10.45
CA TYR A 69 7.06 19.00 -9.52
C TYR A 69 7.54 17.56 -9.72
N ASP A 70 8.85 17.38 -9.88
CA ASP A 70 9.46 16.05 -10.10
C ASP A 70 9.54 15.20 -8.82
N SER A 71 9.33 15.80 -7.65
CA SER A 71 9.45 15.13 -6.36
C SER A 71 8.39 15.59 -5.37
N LEU A 72 8.00 14.68 -4.48
CA LEU A 72 7.06 14.97 -3.40
C LEU A 72 7.83 15.61 -2.23
N LEU A 73 7.61 16.90 -2.00
CA LEU A 73 8.23 17.66 -0.92
C LEU A 73 7.15 18.43 -0.19
N GLU A 74 7.13 18.36 1.15
CA GLU A 74 6.12 19.00 1.99
C GLU A 74 5.91 20.48 1.61
N SER A 75 7.00 21.26 1.57
CA SER A 75 6.93 22.70 1.26
C SER A 75 6.34 22.99 -0.12
N SER A 76 6.71 22.21 -1.15
CA SER A 76 6.17 22.36 -2.51
C SER A 76 4.69 21.99 -2.56
N PHE A 77 4.28 20.95 -1.83
CA PHE A 77 2.88 20.51 -1.77
C PHE A 77 1.99 21.53 -1.03
N GLN A 78 2.48 22.10 0.07
CA GLN A 78 1.78 23.17 0.78
C GLN A 78 1.62 24.42 -0.10
N ASN A 79 2.67 24.82 -0.82
CA ASN A 79 2.59 25.95 -1.77
C ASN A 79 1.61 25.66 -2.91
N PHE A 80 1.63 24.45 -3.47
CA PHE A 80 0.68 24.02 -4.49
C PHE A 80 -0.77 24.09 -4.00
N THR A 81 -1.01 23.65 -2.77
CA THR A 81 -2.33 23.69 -2.15
C THR A 81 -2.79 25.12 -1.90
N ALA A 82 -1.89 25.98 -1.41
CA ALA A 82 -2.18 27.37 -1.13
C ALA A 82 -2.43 28.21 -2.40
N ASP A 83 -1.61 28.02 -3.44
CA ASP A 83 -1.65 28.86 -4.63
C ASP A 83 -2.66 28.37 -5.67
N GLU A 84 -2.76 27.05 -5.88
CA GLU A 84 -3.55 26.51 -6.99
C GLU A 84 -4.88 25.93 -6.53
N LEU A 85 -4.92 25.17 -5.43
CA LEU A 85 -6.16 24.54 -4.93
C LEU A 85 -7.08 25.59 -4.29
N LEU A 86 -6.58 26.44 -3.39
CA LEU A 86 -7.40 27.51 -2.80
C LEU A 86 -7.89 28.53 -3.85
N SER A 87 -7.07 28.87 -4.84
CA SER A 87 -7.48 29.78 -5.94
C SER A 87 -8.55 29.20 -6.87
N SER A 88 -8.70 27.87 -6.89
CA SER A 88 -9.73 27.16 -7.66
C SER A 88 -11.01 26.87 -6.86
N SER A 89 -10.98 27.12 -5.54
CA SER A 89 -12.12 26.88 -4.67
C SER A 89 -13.28 27.85 -4.99
N CYS A 90 -14.50 27.46 -4.61
CA CYS A 90 -15.70 28.11 -5.10
C CYS A 90 -15.84 29.58 -4.72
N LYS A 91 -15.91 30.43 -5.75
CA LYS A 91 -16.19 31.88 -5.64
C LYS A 91 -17.59 32.23 -5.11
N LEU A 92 -18.51 31.25 -5.05
CA LEU A 92 -19.90 31.43 -4.65
C LEU A 92 -20.18 31.09 -3.17
N LEU A 93 -19.19 30.56 -2.45
CA LEU A 93 -19.34 30.29 -1.02
C LEU A 93 -18.86 31.47 -0.18
N PRO A 94 -19.52 31.78 0.94
CA PRO A 94 -19.12 32.89 1.81
C PRO A 94 -17.67 32.73 2.28
N ASP A 95 -16.97 33.87 2.44
CA ASP A 95 -15.54 33.99 2.78
C ASP A 95 -15.06 33.22 4.05
N ASN A 96 -15.94 32.50 4.75
CA ASN A 96 -15.71 31.82 6.02
C ASN A 96 -15.96 30.30 6.00
N LEU A 97 -15.79 29.63 4.86
CA LEU A 97 -15.88 28.15 4.77
C LEU A 97 -14.94 27.39 5.71
N ASN A 98 -13.79 27.98 6.02
CA ASN A 98 -12.81 27.45 6.99
C ASN A 98 -13.42 27.23 8.39
N HIS A 99 -14.50 27.95 8.73
CA HIS A 99 -15.25 27.73 9.96
C HIS A 99 -16.36 26.67 9.84
N LEU A 100 -16.83 26.36 8.63
CA LEU A 100 -18.02 25.54 8.39
C LEU A 100 -17.72 24.03 8.39
N LEU A 101 -16.53 23.64 7.91
CA LEU A 101 -16.11 22.25 7.85
C LEU A 101 -14.79 22.06 8.60
N ARG A 102 -14.88 21.35 9.72
CA ARG A 102 -13.71 20.93 10.51
C ARG A 102 -13.47 19.45 10.31
N VAL A 103 -12.20 19.10 10.16
CA VAL A 103 -11.80 17.71 10.01
C VAL A 103 -10.82 17.33 11.11
N SER A 104 -10.93 16.09 11.57
CA SER A 104 -10.01 15.48 12.52
C SER A 104 -9.74 14.05 12.11
N VAL A 105 -8.51 13.60 12.33
CA VAL A 105 -8.10 12.21 12.16
C VAL A 105 -7.87 11.64 13.57
N PRO A 106 -8.94 11.28 14.31
CA PRO A 106 -8.81 10.80 15.68
C PRO A 106 -7.95 9.54 15.83
N TRP A 107 -7.80 8.77 14.75
CA TRP A 107 -7.10 7.50 14.81
C TRP A 107 -6.41 7.18 13.49
N LEU A 108 -5.10 7.01 13.58
CA LEU A 108 -4.21 6.55 12.51
C LEU A 108 -3.35 5.45 13.12
N HIS A 109 -3.30 4.27 12.52
CA HIS A 109 -2.47 3.20 13.05
C HIS A 109 -2.08 2.18 11.97
N LEU A 110 -1.02 1.42 12.26
CA LEU A 110 -0.58 0.31 11.41
C LEU A 110 -1.10 -1.02 11.95
N ARG A 111 -1.63 -1.86 11.06
CA ARG A 111 -2.05 -3.24 11.32
C ARG A 111 -1.15 -4.23 10.60
N GLY A 112 -1.00 -5.40 11.21
CA GLY A 112 -0.17 -6.48 10.68
C GLY A 112 1.28 -6.43 11.15
N GLU A 113 2.07 -7.38 10.66
CA GLU A 113 3.47 -7.59 11.02
C GLU A 113 4.34 -7.74 9.76
N GLY A 114 5.65 -7.60 9.92
CA GLY A 114 6.58 -7.70 8.79
C GLY A 114 6.59 -6.49 7.86
N SER A 115 6.87 -6.75 6.58
CA SER A 115 7.05 -5.78 5.50
C SER A 115 5.76 -5.48 4.72
N HIS A 116 4.70 -6.25 4.89
CA HIS A 116 3.37 -5.95 4.36
C HIS A 116 2.45 -5.60 5.53
N ARG A 117 1.92 -4.38 5.56
CA ARG A 117 1.03 -3.88 6.61
C ARG A 117 -0.09 -3.04 6.03
N HIS A 118 -1.11 -2.80 6.83
CA HIS A 118 -2.19 -1.90 6.46
C HIS A 118 -2.09 -0.63 7.31
N ILE A 119 -2.17 0.54 6.68
CA ILE A 119 -2.42 1.79 7.39
C ILE A 119 -3.93 2.02 7.42
N SER A 120 -4.47 2.17 8.62
CA SER A 120 -5.90 2.42 8.80
C SER A 120 -6.12 3.78 9.45
N SER A 121 -7.00 4.56 8.83
CA SER A 121 -7.28 5.95 9.19
C SER A 121 -8.78 6.10 9.42
N THR A 122 -9.16 6.57 10.61
CA THR A 122 -10.53 7.01 10.88
C THR A 122 -10.56 8.53 10.80
N ILE A 123 -11.39 9.05 9.90
CA ILE A 123 -11.50 10.48 9.61
C ILE A 123 -12.91 10.94 10.02
N ARG A 124 -12.98 12.05 10.75
CA ARG A 124 -14.21 12.65 11.22
C ARG A 124 -14.38 14.05 10.65
N PHE A 125 -15.47 14.24 9.93
CA PHE A 125 -15.94 15.52 9.44
C PHE A 125 -16.99 16.07 10.41
N HIS A 126 -16.81 17.31 10.82
CA HIS A 126 -17.71 18.08 11.67
C HIS A 126 -18.24 19.27 10.87
N MET A 127 -19.56 19.32 10.69
CA MET A 127 -20.24 20.38 9.95
C MET A 127 -21.08 21.23 10.89
N GLN A 128 -21.14 22.55 10.68
CA GLN A 128 -22.01 23.41 11.48
C GLN A 128 -23.49 23.28 11.04
N PRO A 129 -24.47 23.22 11.95
CA PRO A 129 -25.89 23.00 11.63
C PRO A 129 -26.47 23.93 10.55
N ASP A 130 -26.12 25.22 10.60
CA ASP A 130 -26.66 26.24 9.69
C ASP A 130 -26.09 26.16 8.26
N SER A 131 -25.04 25.36 8.05
CA SER A 131 -24.36 25.19 6.77
C SER A 131 -24.83 23.98 5.96
N MET A 132 -25.59 23.06 6.59
CA MET A 132 -26.06 21.83 5.94
C MET A 132 -27.10 22.08 4.83
N SER A 133 -27.87 23.17 4.92
CA SER A 133 -28.81 23.56 3.86
C SER A 133 -28.13 24.18 2.64
N GLN A 134 -26.87 24.61 2.78
CA GLN A 134 -26.06 25.19 1.70
C GLN A 134 -25.06 24.20 1.12
N LEU A 135 -24.56 23.26 1.94
CA LEU A 135 -23.65 22.21 1.52
C LEU A 135 -24.43 20.94 1.15
N CYS A 136 -24.77 20.87 -0.14
CA CYS A 136 -24.85 19.64 -0.94
C CYS A 136 -25.69 18.52 -0.33
N THR A 137 -26.99 18.58 -0.56
CA THR A 137 -27.99 17.60 -0.11
C THR A 137 -27.79 16.18 -0.66
N HIS A 138 -26.97 15.95 -1.69
CA HIS A 138 -26.98 14.65 -2.39
C HIS A 138 -25.62 14.02 -2.74
N PHE A 139 -24.53 14.77 -3.00
CA PHE A 139 -23.26 14.15 -3.42
C PHE A 139 -22.02 14.91 -2.93
N CYS A 140 -21.28 14.30 -2.01
CA CYS A 140 -19.93 14.68 -1.62
C CYS A 140 -19.01 13.47 -1.78
N GLU A 141 -18.05 13.60 -2.68
CA GLU A 141 -16.87 12.76 -2.76
C GLU A 141 -15.83 13.29 -1.77
N VAL A 142 -15.07 12.41 -1.13
CA VAL A 142 -13.92 12.77 -0.32
C VAL A 142 -12.69 12.24 -1.01
N ILE A 143 -11.75 13.14 -1.28
CA ILE A 143 -10.44 12.80 -1.82
C ILE A 143 -9.46 12.79 -0.65
N ILE A 144 -8.68 11.72 -0.56
CA ILE A 144 -7.74 11.46 0.51
C ILE A 144 -6.38 11.24 -0.15
N ILE A 145 -5.40 12.05 0.22
CA ILE A 145 -4.03 11.92 -0.28
C ILE A 145 -3.17 11.43 0.89
N GLU A 146 -2.78 10.16 0.80
CA GLU A 146 -1.83 9.55 1.74
C GLU A 146 -0.42 9.69 1.16
N ARG A 147 0.42 10.49 1.80
CA ARG A 147 1.82 10.68 1.39
C ARG A 147 2.69 9.63 2.04
N LEU A 148 3.27 8.77 1.23
CA LEU A 148 4.06 7.65 1.70
C LEU A 148 5.55 8.03 1.78
N PRO A 149 6.19 7.72 2.91
CA PRO A 149 7.62 7.96 3.10
C PRO A 149 8.46 7.06 2.18
N SER A 150 9.71 7.48 1.94
CA SER A 150 10.65 6.73 1.10
C SER A 150 10.85 5.29 1.61
N GLY A 151 10.87 4.33 0.70
CA GLY A 151 10.98 2.90 0.99
C GLY A 151 9.65 2.22 1.32
N VAL A 152 8.54 2.96 1.35
CA VAL A 152 7.18 2.42 1.50
C VAL A 152 6.36 2.74 0.24
N PHE A 153 5.57 1.78 -0.21
CA PHE A 153 4.73 1.91 -1.39
C PHE A 153 3.41 1.16 -1.20
N ALA A 154 2.38 1.58 -1.93
CA ALA A 154 1.16 0.81 -2.09
C ALA A 154 1.21 0.06 -3.43
N ASP A 155 0.86 -1.23 -3.42
CA ASP A 155 0.83 -2.03 -4.64
C ASP A 155 -0.40 -1.66 -5.50
N PRO A 156 -0.22 -1.11 -6.72
CA PRO A 156 -1.33 -0.75 -7.59
C PRO A 156 -2.26 -1.94 -7.89
N PHE A 157 -1.74 -3.16 -7.95
CA PHE A 157 -2.57 -4.35 -8.19
C PHE A 157 -3.49 -4.62 -7.01
N GLU A 158 -3.01 -4.46 -5.77
CA GLU A 158 -3.83 -4.63 -4.58
C GLU A 158 -4.90 -3.54 -4.47
N LEU A 159 -4.55 -2.29 -4.81
CA LEU A 159 -5.50 -1.18 -4.84
C LEU A 159 -6.59 -1.37 -5.91
N GLN A 160 -6.25 -1.96 -7.05
CA GLN A 160 -7.22 -2.29 -8.10
C GLN A 160 -8.28 -3.27 -7.58
N HIS A 161 -7.90 -4.25 -6.75
CA HIS A 161 -8.87 -5.16 -6.14
C HIS A 161 -9.82 -4.43 -5.17
N LEU A 162 -9.35 -3.39 -4.47
CA LEU A 162 -10.19 -2.56 -3.60
C LEU A 162 -11.17 -1.71 -4.41
N LEU A 163 -10.73 -1.20 -5.56
CA LEU A 163 -11.58 -0.49 -6.52
C LEU A 163 -12.67 -1.40 -7.09
N GLU A 164 -12.32 -2.61 -7.54
CA GLU A 164 -13.27 -3.59 -8.10
C GLU A 164 -14.31 -4.06 -7.09
N ARG A 165 -13.95 -4.11 -5.80
CA ARG A 165 -14.88 -4.42 -4.71
C ARG A 165 -15.76 -3.23 -4.30
N GLY A 166 -15.56 -2.07 -4.90
CA GLY A 166 -16.29 -0.85 -4.59
C GLY A 166 -15.96 -0.24 -3.23
N VAL A 167 -14.79 -0.56 -2.65
CA VAL A 167 -14.30 0.06 -1.41
C VAL A 167 -13.94 1.52 -1.67
N PHE A 168 -13.33 1.79 -2.82
CA PHE A 168 -13.01 3.13 -3.32
C PHE A 168 -13.79 3.39 -4.60
N THR A 169 -14.12 4.65 -4.88
CA THR A 169 -14.69 5.05 -6.17
C THR A 169 -13.62 5.26 -7.22
N ASP A 170 -12.43 5.67 -6.79
CA ASP A 170 -11.22 5.76 -7.59
C ASP A 170 -9.98 5.67 -6.72
N VAL A 171 -8.86 5.27 -7.32
CA VAL A 171 -7.57 5.24 -6.62
C VAL A 171 -6.43 5.31 -7.63
N ALA A 172 -5.38 6.06 -7.28
CA ALA A 172 -4.16 6.12 -8.08
C ALA A 172 -2.92 6.32 -7.20
N VAL A 173 -1.80 5.76 -7.65
CA VAL A 173 -0.48 5.91 -7.02
C VAL A 173 0.39 6.81 -7.88
N PHE A 174 1.10 7.74 -7.24
CA PHE A 174 1.98 8.70 -7.89
C PHE A 174 3.36 8.72 -7.22
N GLY A 175 4.40 9.10 -7.97
CA GLY A 175 5.79 9.07 -7.49
C GLY A 175 6.43 7.69 -7.66
N ASP A 176 7.14 7.21 -6.63
CA ASP A 176 7.84 5.92 -6.67
C ASP A 176 6.87 4.73 -6.65
N SER A 177 6.58 4.16 -7.82
CA SER A 177 5.67 3.02 -8.02
C SER A 177 6.36 1.73 -8.48
N ASN A 178 7.70 1.75 -8.65
CA ASN A 178 8.42 0.58 -9.15
C ASN A 178 8.63 -0.44 -8.01
N LEU A 179 7.82 -1.48 -7.97
CA LEU A 179 7.85 -2.51 -6.92
C LEU A 179 9.23 -3.21 -6.79
N GLU A 180 10.01 -3.25 -7.87
CA GLU A 180 11.30 -3.94 -7.96
C GLU A 180 12.50 -3.06 -7.59
N LEU A 181 12.30 -1.74 -7.43
CA LEU A 181 13.40 -0.83 -7.15
C LEU A 181 13.95 -1.08 -5.74
N PRO A 182 15.29 -1.13 -5.54
CA PRO A 182 15.86 -1.34 -4.21
C PRO A 182 15.58 -0.15 -3.28
N SER A 183 15.58 -0.39 -1.97
CA SER A 183 15.31 0.65 -0.95
C SER A 183 16.24 1.86 -1.04
N VAL A 184 17.51 1.65 -1.40
CA VAL A 184 18.53 2.71 -1.55
C VAL A 184 18.20 3.70 -2.67
N LEU A 185 17.44 3.26 -3.66
CA LEU A 185 16.99 4.11 -4.78
C LEU A 185 15.54 4.54 -4.63
N SER A 186 14.88 4.18 -3.52
CA SER A 186 13.50 4.53 -3.29
C SER A 186 13.34 6.04 -3.10
N ASN A 187 12.19 6.54 -3.54
CA ASN A 187 11.74 7.90 -3.31
C ASN A 187 10.34 7.88 -2.67
N GLN A 188 9.83 9.06 -2.33
CA GLN A 188 8.47 9.19 -1.81
C GLN A 188 7.42 8.90 -2.89
N SER A 189 6.28 8.38 -2.44
CA SER A 189 5.10 8.18 -3.28
C SER A 189 3.88 8.78 -2.59
N ALA A 190 2.78 8.89 -3.31
CA ALA A 190 1.49 9.26 -2.73
C ALA A 190 0.38 8.44 -3.35
N VAL A 191 -0.60 8.10 -2.53
CA VAL A 191 -1.82 7.43 -2.95
C VAL A 191 -2.96 8.42 -2.83
N GLU A 192 -3.61 8.70 -3.95
CA GLU A 192 -4.83 9.49 -3.98
C GLU A 192 -6.03 8.56 -4.08
N ILE A 193 -6.88 8.58 -3.06
CA ILE A 193 -8.05 7.72 -2.88
C ILE A 193 -9.29 8.61 -2.97
N HIS A 194 -10.25 8.19 -3.78
CA HIS A 194 -11.54 8.86 -3.94
C HIS A 194 -12.62 7.95 -3.34
N MET A 195 -13.48 8.52 -2.50
CA MET A 195 -14.57 7.81 -1.84
C MET A 195 -15.85 8.62 -1.91
N ASN A 196 -16.94 8.01 -2.37
CA ASN A 196 -18.26 8.65 -2.30
C ASN A 196 -18.84 8.51 -0.90
N VAL A 197 -19.29 9.62 -0.33
CA VAL A 197 -19.91 9.66 0.99
C VAL A 197 -21.39 10.08 0.91
N GLY A 198 -21.93 10.21 -0.30
CA GLY A 198 -23.33 10.52 -0.57
C GLY A 198 -24.28 9.45 -0.01
N GLY A 199 -25.25 9.89 0.79
CA GLY A 199 -26.38 9.07 1.25
C GLY A 199 -26.22 8.40 2.62
N ALA A 200 -25.07 8.52 3.30
CA ALA A 200 -25.04 8.19 4.72
C ALA A 200 -25.92 9.21 5.47
N PRO A 201 -26.91 8.78 6.27
CA PRO A 201 -27.65 9.72 7.11
C PRO A 201 -26.63 10.43 7.98
N LEU A 202 -26.43 11.73 7.73
CA LEU A 202 -25.63 12.61 8.57
C LEU A 202 -26.32 12.62 9.93
N LEU A 203 -25.96 11.66 10.77
CA LEU A 203 -26.55 11.45 12.08
C LEU A 203 -26.04 12.60 12.97
N GLY A 204 -26.71 13.73 12.90
CA GLY A 204 -26.46 14.89 13.75
C GLY A 204 -25.09 15.56 13.53
N HIS A 205 -24.83 16.08 12.33
CA HIS A 205 -23.71 17.01 12.05
C HIS A 205 -22.29 16.40 12.06
N LYS A 206 -22.20 15.06 12.11
CA LYS A 206 -20.93 14.34 12.13
C LYS A 206 -20.94 13.23 11.08
N LEU A 207 -19.88 13.18 10.29
CA LEU A 207 -19.63 12.11 9.33
C LEU A 207 -18.29 11.45 9.70
N GLU A 208 -18.29 10.11 9.78
CA GLU A 208 -17.10 9.33 10.08
C GLU A 208 -16.87 8.35 8.94
N ILE A 209 -15.66 8.39 8.36
CA ILE A 209 -15.21 7.44 7.34
C ILE A 209 -13.99 6.71 7.86
N SER A 210 -13.83 5.46 7.44
CA SER A 210 -12.65 4.65 7.73
C SER A 210 -12.02 4.21 6.42
N VAL A 211 -10.71 4.37 6.33
CA VAL A 211 -9.90 3.98 5.18
C VAL A 211 -8.88 2.96 5.63
N ASP A 212 -8.69 1.94 4.82
CA ASP A 212 -7.67 0.92 5.04
C ASP A 212 -6.86 0.78 3.76
N LEU A 213 -5.56 1.06 3.84
CA LEU A 213 -4.67 1.08 2.70
C LEU A 213 -3.55 0.05 2.92
N PRO A 214 -3.41 -0.97 2.06
CA PRO A 214 -2.31 -1.92 2.13
C PRO A 214 -1.01 -1.27 1.65
N LEU A 215 0.06 -1.49 2.41
CA LEU A 215 1.37 -0.90 2.24
C LEU A 215 2.45 -1.96 2.33
N HIS A 216 3.45 -1.81 1.49
CA HIS A 216 4.62 -2.66 1.42
C HIS A 216 5.87 -1.83 1.69
N ALA A 217 6.78 -2.41 2.48
CA ALA A 217 8.06 -1.83 2.79
C ALA A 217 9.16 -2.57 2.02
N ARG A 218 10.00 -1.82 1.31
CA ARG A 218 11.23 -2.36 0.72
C ARG A 218 12.20 -2.72 1.82
N PHE A 219 12.98 -3.78 1.60
CA PHE A 219 14.02 -4.19 2.55
C PHE A 219 15.02 -3.07 2.77
N PRO A 220 15.09 -2.49 3.98
CA PRO A 220 16.01 -1.39 4.25
C PRO A 220 17.46 -1.91 4.28
N PRO A 221 18.45 -1.03 4.12
CA PRO A 221 19.84 -1.40 4.36
C PRO A 221 20.04 -1.89 5.79
N LEU A 222 21.02 -2.79 5.97
CA LEU A 222 21.39 -3.37 7.27
C LEU A 222 21.87 -2.28 8.24
N ASP A 223 21.29 -2.28 9.43
CA ASP A 223 21.65 -1.38 10.53
C ASP A 223 21.93 -2.17 11.81
N ASP A 224 22.64 -1.55 12.75
CA ASP A 224 22.99 -2.18 14.04
C ASP A 224 21.76 -2.38 14.94
N SER A 225 20.73 -1.55 14.78
CA SER A 225 19.47 -1.69 15.51
C SER A 225 18.61 -2.88 15.04
N GLY A 226 18.89 -3.41 13.85
CA GLY A 226 18.10 -4.46 13.19
C GLY A 226 16.76 -4.00 12.60
N TYR A 227 16.42 -2.71 12.74
CA TYR A 227 15.17 -2.13 12.24
C TYR A 227 15.41 -0.79 11.55
N SER A 228 14.68 -0.53 10.47
CA SER A 228 14.49 0.82 9.93
C SER A 228 13.24 1.45 10.51
N ARG A 229 13.31 2.73 10.90
CA ARG A 229 12.15 3.50 11.39
C ARG A 229 11.63 4.38 10.26
N VAL A 230 10.34 4.28 10.02
CA VAL A 230 9.61 5.08 9.04
C VAL A 230 8.41 5.70 9.74
N GLU A 231 8.23 7.00 9.57
CA GLU A 231 7.20 7.79 10.26
C GLU A 231 6.17 8.26 9.24
N PHE A 232 4.89 8.11 9.58
CA PHE A 232 3.76 8.50 8.73
C PHE A 232 3.21 9.85 9.19
N GLY A 233 2.91 10.70 8.20
CA GLY A 233 2.17 11.93 8.41
C GLY A 233 0.66 11.70 8.46
N GLU A 234 -0.08 12.75 8.80
CA GLU A 234 -1.54 12.76 8.62
C GLU A 234 -1.89 12.86 7.12
N PRO A 235 -2.95 12.19 6.65
CA PRO A 235 -3.42 12.32 5.27
C PRO A 235 -3.97 13.72 4.99
N ASP A 236 -3.79 14.18 3.76
CA ASP A 236 -4.41 15.42 3.27
C ASP A 236 -5.81 15.12 2.73
N LEU A 237 -6.80 15.95 3.07
CA LEU A 237 -8.22 15.65 2.88
C LEU A 237 -8.90 16.78 2.09
N PHE A 238 -9.55 16.42 0.98
CA PHE A 238 -10.21 17.36 0.08
C PHE A 238 -11.62 16.88 -0.29
N PRO A 239 -12.65 17.33 0.42
CA PRO A 239 -14.04 17.06 0.06
C PRO A 239 -14.41 17.78 -1.22
N ARG A 240 -15.03 17.06 -2.15
CA ARG A 240 -15.54 17.54 -3.43
C ARG A 240 -17.05 17.36 -3.46
N CYS A 241 -17.80 18.45 -3.46
CA CYS A 241 -19.26 18.40 -3.42
C CYS A 241 -19.91 19.18 -4.55
N SER A 242 -21.03 18.70 -5.09
CA SER A 242 -21.80 19.40 -6.13
C SER A 242 -22.84 20.35 -5.51
N MET A 243 -22.80 21.64 -5.88
CA MET A 243 -23.82 22.59 -5.46
C MET A 243 -25.00 22.60 -6.44
N GLU A 244 -26.23 22.56 -5.94
CA GLU A 244 -27.43 22.70 -6.75
C GLU A 244 -27.81 24.19 -6.82
N GLY A 245 -27.45 24.87 -7.93
CA GLY A 245 -27.73 26.29 -8.10
C GLY A 245 -27.41 26.86 -9.48
N ASN A 246 -28.46 27.17 -10.24
CA ASN A 246 -28.54 27.94 -11.50
C ASN A 246 -27.45 27.69 -12.57
N GLY A 247 -27.64 26.62 -13.35
CA GLY A 247 -27.19 26.52 -14.74
C GLY A 247 -25.80 25.95 -15.00
N GLU A 248 -24.90 25.96 -14.03
CA GLU A 248 -23.59 25.32 -14.12
C GLU A 248 -23.46 24.24 -13.05
N ASN A 249 -23.40 22.96 -13.46
CA ASN A 249 -23.16 21.81 -12.59
C ASN A 249 -21.69 21.78 -12.13
N GLY A 250 -21.22 22.84 -11.46
CA GLY A 250 -19.87 22.93 -10.93
C GLY A 250 -19.72 22.11 -9.64
N SER A 251 -18.78 21.16 -9.62
CA SER A 251 -18.34 20.54 -8.37
C SER A 251 -17.31 21.45 -7.69
N CYS A 252 -17.42 21.55 -6.37
CA CYS A 252 -16.60 22.41 -5.54
C CYS A 252 -15.57 21.60 -4.76
N LEU A 253 -14.29 21.96 -4.84
CA LEU A 253 -13.27 21.43 -3.94
C LEU A 253 -13.19 22.29 -2.68
N LEU A 254 -13.33 21.67 -1.52
CA LEU A 254 -13.22 22.31 -0.21
C LEU A 254 -11.87 21.98 0.41
N VAL A 255 -11.22 22.99 0.97
CA VAL A 255 -10.04 22.82 1.80
C VAL A 255 -10.50 22.94 3.25
N PRO A 256 -10.65 21.82 3.99
CA PRO A 256 -11.09 21.87 5.37
C PRO A 256 -10.02 22.51 6.26
N THR A 257 -10.45 23.18 7.32
CA THR A 257 -9.51 23.59 8.37
C THR A 257 -9.28 22.42 9.32
N ASN A 258 -8.01 22.11 9.56
CA ASN A 258 -7.62 21.11 10.55
C ASN A 258 -8.15 21.55 11.92
N GLY A 259 -9.15 20.83 12.42
CA GLY A 259 -9.75 21.08 13.71
C GLY A 259 -8.75 20.65 14.78
N MET A 260 -8.07 21.61 15.40
CA MET A 260 -7.20 21.38 16.56
C MET A 260 -8.03 21.05 17.81
N VAL A 261 -8.81 19.98 17.75
CA VAL A 261 -9.64 19.49 18.87
C VAL A 261 -9.48 17.97 18.94
N GLY A 262 -8.34 17.55 19.47
CA GLY A 262 -8.02 16.15 19.76
C GLY A 262 -6.54 16.02 20.14
N PRO A 263 -6.16 15.01 20.95
CA PRO A 263 -4.76 14.67 21.10
C PRO A 263 -4.20 14.38 19.71
N ARG A 264 -3.10 15.04 19.31
CA ARG A 264 -2.38 14.69 18.08
C ARG A 264 -2.17 13.17 18.12
N THR A 265 -2.59 12.47 17.08
CA THR A 265 -2.22 11.07 16.92
C THR A 265 -0.71 11.01 17.02
N ALA A 266 -0.18 10.24 17.97
CA ALA A 266 1.25 10.05 18.09
C ALA A 266 1.78 9.60 16.72
N ASP A 267 2.93 10.13 16.30
CA ASP A 267 3.54 9.82 15.01
C ASP A 267 3.51 8.31 14.79
N VAL A 268 2.83 7.87 13.74
CA VAL A 268 2.67 6.44 13.47
C VAL A 268 3.99 5.95 12.92
N VAL A 269 4.72 5.17 13.73
CA VAL A 269 6.05 4.66 13.39
C VAL A 269 5.99 3.21 12.98
N TRP A 270 6.40 2.92 11.76
CA TRP A 270 6.70 1.56 11.30
C TRP A 270 8.16 1.22 11.57
N ARG A 271 8.37 0.21 12.40
CA ARG A 271 9.68 -0.47 12.55
C ARG A 271 9.77 -1.65 11.57
N ILE A 272 10.43 -1.43 10.44
CA ILE A 272 10.62 -2.42 9.39
C ILE A 272 11.86 -3.25 9.75
N PRO A 273 11.78 -4.59 9.83
CA PRO A 273 12.97 -5.40 10.10
C PRO A 273 13.95 -5.33 8.93
N SER A 274 15.20 -4.97 9.20
CA SER A 274 16.28 -4.88 8.20
C SER A 274 17.42 -5.89 8.43
N GLY A 275 17.42 -6.57 9.58
CA GLY A 275 18.47 -7.50 9.97
C GLY A 275 19.65 -6.80 10.64
N ILE A 276 20.35 -7.54 11.51
CA ILE A 276 21.46 -7.02 12.31
C ILE A 276 22.77 -7.30 11.59
N ARG A 277 23.54 -6.25 11.30
CA ARG A 277 24.82 -6.34 10.59
C ARG A 277 25.82 -7.28 11.27
N ALA A 278 25.86 -7.32 12.59
CA ALA A 278 26.75 -8.20 13.35
C ALA A 278 26.52 -9.70 13.05
N HIS A 279 25.30 -10.08 12.66
CA HIS A 279 24.96 -11.48 12.37
C HIS A 279 25.25 -11.90 10.93
N THR A 280 25.58 -10.96 10.03
CA THR A 280 25.73 -11.22 8.59
C THR A 280 26.70 -12.36 8.29
N GLY A 281 27.87 -12.39 8.95
CA GLY A 281 28.87 -13.45 8.73
C GLY A 281 28.41 -14.84 9.15
N ILE A 282 27.77 -14.94 10.34
CA ILE A 282 27.25 -16.20 10.87
C ILE A 282 26.10 -16.71 10.00
N VAL A 283 25.14 -15.84 9.67
CA VAL A 283 24.00 -16.19 8.81
C VAL A 283 24.50 -16.64 7.45
N SER A 284 25.44 -15.93 6.83
CA SER A 284 26.02 -16.31 5.54
C SER A 284 26.69 -17.69 5.58
N ALA A 285 27.52 -17.97 6.60
CA ALA A 285 28.19 -19.25 6.73
C ALA A 285 27.21 -20.41 6.94
N VAL A 286 26.20 -20.24 7.80
CA VAL A 286 25.18 -21.25 8.05
C VAL A 286 24.33 -21.49 6.81
N THR A 287 23.87 -20.44 6.13
CA THR A 287 23.10 -20.55 4.88
C THR A 287 23.92 -21.24 3.80
N PHE A 288 25.20 -20.91 3.65
CA PHE A 288 26.09 -21.54 2.67
C PHE A 288 26.27 -23.04 2.95
N LEU A 289 26.53 -23.44 4.20
CA LEU A 289 26.67 -24.84 4.58
C LEU A 289 25.36 -25.61 4.38
N ALA A 290 24.24 -25.03 4.82
CA ALA A 290 22.92 -25.63 4.64
C ALA A 290 22.56 -25.80 3.15
N ALA A 291 22.79 -24.77 2.33
CA ALA A 291 22.54 -24.85 0.90
C ALA A 291 23.44 -25.90 0.24
N SER A 292 24.74 -25.90 0.53
CA SER A 292 25.72 -26.84 -0.05
C SER A 292 25.41 -28.29 0.32
N THR A 293 25.09 -28.55 1.59
CA THR A 293 24.70 -29.90 2.05
C THR A 293 23.39 -30.36 1.44
N SER A 294 22.37 -29.50 1.36
CA SER A 294 21.11 -29.78 0.67
C SER A 294 21.32 -30.10 -0.80
N THR A 295 22.11 -29.29 -1.52
CA THR A 295 22.44 -29.54 -2.93
C THR A 295 23.16 -30.88 -3.10
N LEU A 296 24.13 -31.20 -2.25
CA LEU A 296 24.85 -32.47 -2.31
C LEU A 296 23.91 -33.66 -2.07
N LEU A 297 23.01 -33.56 -1.08
CA LEU A 297 22.02 -34.60 -0.79
C LEU A 297 21.07 -34.81 -1.97
N ILE A 298 20.60 -33.73 -2.60
CA ILE A 298 19.75 -33.81 -3.80
C ILE A 298 20.49 -34.55 -4.92
N VAL A 299 21.74 -34.16 -5.21
CA VAL A 299 22.55 -34.79 -6.27
C VAL A 299 22.79 -36.28 -5.98
N LEU A 300 23.20 -36.63 -4.76
CA LEU A 300 23.41 -38.03 -4.37
C LEU A 300 22.12 -38.84 -4.48
N ALA A 301 21.00 -38.31 -3.99
CA ALA A 301 19.71 -38.97 -4.12
C ALA A 301 19.34 -39.20 -5.58
N SER A 302 19.56 -38.22 -6.47
CA SER A 302 19.30 -38.37 -7.91
C SER A 302 20.16 -39.44 -8.58
N ILE A 303 21.45 -39.54 -8.24
CA ILE A 303 22.35 -40.58 -8.77
C ILE A 303 21.91 -41.97 -8.30
N PHE A 304 21.78 -42.18 -6.99
CA PHE A 304 21.46 -43.50 -6.44
C PHE A 304 20.04 -43.96 -6.79
N TYR A 305 19.09 -43.04 -6.94
CA TYR A 305 17.73 -43.38 -7.39
C TYR A 305 17.71 -43.78 -8.87
N SER A 306 18.56 -43.18 -9.71
CA SER A 306 18.67 -43.54 -11.13
C SER A 306 19.29 -44.93 -11.32
N ASP A 307 20.30 -45.28 -10.53
CA ASP A 307 20.92 -46.61 -10.54
C ASP A 307 19.97 -47.72 -10.05
N SER A 308 19.12 -47.41 -9.06
CA SER A 308 18.12 -48.38 -8.58
C SER A 308 17.09 -48.78 -9.66
N LYS A 309 16.80 -47.88 -10.60
CA LYS A 309 15.90 -48.14 -11.73
C LYS A 309 16.57 -48.99 -12.82
N LEU A 310 17.88 -48.84 -13.00
CA LEU A 310 18.68 -49.65 -13.93
C LEU A 310 18.83 -51.10 -13.43
N CYS A 311 19.05 -51.30 -12.13
CA CYS A 311 19.18 -52.64 -11.54
C CYS A 311 17.87 -53.45 -11.54
N ASN A 312 16.71 -52.79 -11.50
CA ASN A 312 15.41 -53.48 -11.59
C ASN A 312 15.13 -54.02 -13.00
N ASN A 313 15.65 -53.37 -14.05
CA ASN A 313 15.46 -53.82 -15.43
C ASN A 313 16.38 -54.99 -15.84
N VAL A 314 17.48 -55.23 -15.11
CA VAL A 314 18.41 -56.35 -15.39
C VAL A 314 17.94 -57.66 -14.75
N LYS A 315 16.95 -57.62 -13.83
CA LYS A 315 16.42 -58.81 -13.14
C LYS A 315 15.27 -59.49 -13.87
N GLU A 316 14.79 -58.95 -14.99
CA GLU A 316 13.67 -59.48 -15.80
C GLU A 316 14.08 -60.08 -17.15
N SER A 317 15.38 -60.29 -17.41
CA SER A 317 15.89 -60.96 -18.63
C SER A 317 16.48 -62.33 -18.34
#